data_AF-A0A971YIH4-F1
#
_entry.id   AF-A0A971YIH4-F1
#
_cell.length_a   1.000
_cell.length_b   1.000
_cell.length_c   1.000
_cell.angle_alpha   90.00
_cell.angle_beta   90.00
_cell.angle_gamma   90.00
#
_symmetry.space_group_name_H-M   'P 1'
#
loop_
_entity.id
_entity.type
_entity.pdbx_description
1 polymer ?
#
loop_
_entity_poly.entity_id
_entity_poly.type
_entity_poly.pdbx_seq_one_letter_code
_entity_poly.pdbx_strand_id
1 'polypeptide(L)'
;MIRNRKILRISLICIVLASVMFLSSCSSKDKTINPSEWGYDCVVIYNALGGVINSREIRETYYMKNSYLFEPSGSTNMLIKPVKDGYLLAGWYTAKEDILDDEGNVIGYSFKAEDRWDFDEDRVQEDMTLYARWVPQGKIEYIDAETDEVLFTKNISEDSAVQPLSSAVESLIAKSGYTFEGYYANKELTIPYDFSEYVHAELIPSDEEVYEELYQQFPEYIRKIEYVEPDEDEINPELDTSDLFINKLGYEITTDDKEIRAQIRKYKDEIYERAINYYIENSSSKRIYLKYTKGSYARISKADDLKYNGKTWFSGFDRNGNAVEGYILTNDIDFSGITVAMAESYSGKIIGNGFSLKNITFAATSKKIDVDTSKSLSLFNKLEGAYIENLTFENMTIKLNVNSGIPVTAAPIALEARNTELKNVHFEGLTIDTGNGDDGTAKYAIGDVFVSGRNNKLDNVTGSNVTIKVSEHAQVNILLEEK
;
A
#
# COMPACT_ATOMS: atom_id res chain seq x y z
N MET A 1 -72.00 -26.81 1.43
CA MET A 1 -71.41 -25.53 0.96
C MET A 1 -70.38 -25.09 1.98
N ILE A 2 -69.16 -25.59 1.84
CA ILE A 2 -68.12 -25.56 2.86
C ILE A 2 -67.36 -24.24 2.74
N ARG A 3 -67.40 -23.47 3.83
CA ARG A 3 -66.91 -22.11 3.98
C ARG A 3 -65.55 -22.16 4.69
N ASN A 4 -64.54 -21.54 4.07
CA ASN A 4 -63.29 -21.03 4.66
C ASN A 4 -62.60 -21.85 5.76
N ARG A 5 -61.88 -22.90 5.35
CA ARG A 5 -60.71 -23.42 6.09
C ARG A 5 -59.68 -23.88 5.07
N LYS A 6 -58.74 -23.00 4.70
CA LYS A 6 -57.45 -23.35 4.06
C LYS A 6 -56.45 -22.17 4.03
N ILE A 7 -56.51 -21.26 5.01
CA ILE A 7 -55.47 -20.25 5.29
C ILE A 7 -54.43 -20.89 6.24
N LEU A 8 -53.82 -22.02 5.87
CA LEU A 8 -52.91 -22.72 6.80
C LEU A 8 -51.88 -23.63 6.12
N ARG A 9 -51.52 -23.37 4.86
CA ARG A 9 -50.42 -24.06 4.14
C ARG A 9 -49.81 -23.17 3.05
N ILE A 10 -49.44 -21.96 3.43
CA ILE A 10 -48.54 -21.10 2.66
C ILE A 10 -47.33 -20.88 3.59
N SER A 11 -46.12 -20.93 3.04
CA SER A 11 -44.80 -20.91 3.71
C SER A 11 -44.11 -22.27 3.86
N LEU A 12 -43.88 -22.97 2.75
CA LEU A 12 -42.82 -23.98 2.65
C LEU A 12 -42.00 -23.81 1.37
N ILE A 13 -41.81 -22.53 1.02
CA ILE A 13 -40.84 -22.04 0.05
C ILE A 13 -40.04 -20.99 0.84
N CYS A 14 -38.74 -21.26 1.03
CA CYS A 14 -37.74 -20.33 1.58
C CYS A 14 -37.96 -19.74 3.00
N ILE A 15 -38.65 -20.42 3.92
CA ILE A 15 -38.63 -20.01 5.34
C ILE A 15 -37.79 -20.98 6.16
N VAL A 16 -36.48 -20.76 6.11
CA VAL A 16 -35.60 -21.13 7.22
C VAL A 16 -35.91 -20.15 8.36
N LEU A 17 -36.79 -20.54 9.29
CA LEU A 17 -37.09 -19.74 10.48
C LEU A 17 -36.05 -20.11 11.56
N ALA A 18 -34.93 -19.38 11.64
CA ALA A 18 -34.24 -19.25 12.92
C ALA A 18 -35.11 -18.33 13.77
N SER A 19 -35.88 -18.91 14.69
CA SER A 19 -36.50 -18.10 15.74
C SER A 19 -35.39 -17.71 16.74
N VAL A 20 -34.78 -16.55 16.52
CA VAL A 20 -33.88 -15.92 17.49
C VAL A 20 -34.75 -15.42 18.65
N MET A 21 -35.18 -16.33 19.53
CA MET A 21 -36.05 -15.97 20.66
C MET A 21 -35.25 -15.24 21.73
N PHE A 22 -35.58 -13.97 21.95
CA PHE A 22 -34.98 -13.11 22.95
C PHE A 22 -35.58 -13.43 24.32
N LEU A 23 -34.78 -13.95 25.25
CA LEU A 23 -35.09 -13.84 26.67
C LEU A 23 -34.63 -12.46 27.18
N SER A 24 -35.44 -11.45 26.92
CA SER A 24 -35.40 -10.19 27.67
C SER A 24 -36.49 -10.24 28.73
N SER A 25 -36.05 -10.32 29.99
CA SER A 25 -36.89 -10.26 31.18
C SER A 25 -37.81 -9.04 31.17
N CYS A 26 -39.13 -9.25 31.18
CA CYS A 26 -40.09 -8.39 31.87
C CYS A 26 -41.46 -9.09 32.02
N SER A 27 -41.75 -9.50 33.26
CA SER A 27 -43.05 -9.64 33.91
C SER A 27 -44.33 -9.47 33.07
N SER A 28 -44.85 -10.59 32.55
CA SER A 28 -46.27 -10.90 32.54
C SER A 28 -46.46 -12.41 32.56
N LYS A 29 -47.47 -12.88 33.30
CA LYS A 29 -47.85 -14.31 33.36
C LYS A 29 -48.39 -14.72 32.00
N ASP A 30 -47.53 -15.24 31.13
CA ASP A 30 -47.93 -15.98 29.94
C ASP A 30 -46.87 -17.04 29.62
N LYS A 31 -47.34 -18.18 29.13
CA LYS A 31 -46.56 -19.41 28.89
C LYS A 31 -45.14 -19.10 28.42
N THR A 32 -44.14 -19.58 29.16
CA THR A 32 -42.77 -19.70 28.67
C THR A 32 -42.80 -20.47 27.37
N ILE A 33 -42.58 -19.78 26.24
CA ILE A 33 -42.49 -20.41 24.93
C ILE A 33 -41.27 -21.33 24.97
N ASN A 34 -41.50 -22.63 24.82
CA ASN A 34 -40.44 -23.63 24.75
C ASN A 34 -40.20 -23.96 23.27
N PRO A 35 -39.04 -23.60 22.67
CA PRO A 35 -38.73 -23.88 21.27
C PRO A 35 -38.88 -25.36 20.87
N SER A 36 -38.66 -26.28 21.81
CA SER A 36 -38.85 -27.72 21.59
C SER A 36 -40.32 -28.09 21.29
N GLU A 37 -41.30 -27.31 21.79
CA GLU A 37 -42.72 -27.53 21.43
C GLU A 37 -42.99 -27.26 19.94
N TRP A 38 -42.08 -26.57 19.24
CA TRP A 38 -42.16 -26.22 17.82
C TRP A 38 -41.16 -27.03 16.96
N GLY A 39 -40.55 -28.07 17.52
CA GLY A 39 -39.60 -28.97 16.84
C GLY A 39 -38.16 -28.45 16.77
N TYR A 40 -37.84 -27.36 17.48
CA TYR A 40 -36.49 -26.85 17.62
C TYR A 40 -35.82 -27.47 18.83
N ASP A 41 -35.46 -28.74 18.69
CA ASP A 41 -34.99 -29.59 19.79
C ASP A 41 -33.48 -29.55 20.01
N CYS A 42 -32.72 -28.92 19.11
CA CYS A 42 -31.26 -28.85 19.20
C CYS A 42 -30.80 -27.44 19.60
N VAL A 43 -30.02 -27.35 20.66
CA VAL A 43 -29.37 -26.12 21.11
C VAL A 43 -28.00 -26.00 20.45
N VAL A 44 -27.76 -24.89 19.76
CA VAL A 44 -26.48 -24.58 19.13
C VAL A 44 -25.88 -23.35 19.78
N ILE A 45 -24.67 -23.51 20.29
CA ILE A 45 -23.92 -22.47 20.98
C ILE A 45 -22.83 -21.97 20.06
N TYR A 46 -22.91 -20.71 19.64
CA TYR A 46 -21.80 -20.03 18.98
C TYR A 46 -20.95 -19.34 20.06
N ASN A 47 -19.76 -19.87 20.30
CA ASN A 47 -18.78 -19.31 21.22
C ASN A 47 -17.72 -18.54 20.44
N ALA A 48 -17.70 -17.22 20.61
CA ALA A 48 -16.80 -16.32 19.90
C ALA A 48 -15.37 -16.29 20.47
N LEU A 49 -15.05 -17.00 21.56
CA LEU A 49 -13.70 -17.14 22.12
C LEU A 49 -12.91 -15.81 22.20
N GLY A 50 -13.39 -14.90 23.04
CA GLY A 50 -12.84 -13.55 23.21
C GLY A 50 -13.22 -12.54 22.11
N GLY A 51 -13.94 -12.96 21.06
CA GLY A 51 -14.68 -12.07 20.17
C GLY A 51 -16.12 -11.83 20.66
N VAL A 52 -16.92 -11.15 19.84
CA VAL A 52 -18.34 -10.93 20.12
C VAL A 52 -19.22 -11.16 18.89
N ILE A 53 -20.36 -11.80 19.09
CA ILE A 53 -21.50 -11.92 18.16
C ILE A 53 -22.66 -11.16 18.79
N ASN A 54 -23.26 -10.20 18.09
CA ASN A 54 -24.36 -9.39 18.64
C ASN A 54 -24.04 -8.80 20.02
N SER A 55 -22.80 -8.32 20.20
CA SER A 55 -22.27 -7.78 21.46
C SER A 55 -22.18 -8.79 22.63
N ARG A 56 -22.17 -10.10 22.35
CA ARG A 56 -22.00 -11.17 23.35
C ARG A 56 -20.93 -12.15 22.91
N GLU A 57 -20.17 -12.69 23.84
CA GLU A 57 -19.18 -13.73 23.52
C GLU A 57 -19.85 -15.07 23.17
N ILE A 58 -20.93 -15.42 23.87
CA ILE A 58 -21.67 -16.65 23.65
C ILE A 58 -23.06 -16.32 23.13
N ARG A 59 -23.45 -16.96 22.04
CA ARG A 59 -24.80 -16.88 21.48
C ARG A 59 -25.43 -18.27 21.38
N GLU A 60 -26.50 -18.45 22.14
CA GLU A 60 -27.35 -19.63 22.06
C GLU A 60 -28.48 -19.43 21.06
N THR A 61 -28.73 -20.42 20.22
CA THR A 61 -29.83 -20.49 19.26
C THR A 61 -30.40 -21.91 19.18
N TYR A 62 -31.60 -22.05 18.63
CA TYR A 62 -32.34 -23.31 18.58
C TYR A 62 -32.61 -23.68 17.12
N TYR A 63 -32.34 -24.94 16.78
CA TYR A 63 -32.48 -25.50 15.44
C TYR A 63 -33.26 -26.81 15.46
N MET A 64 -33.83 -27.17 14.31
CA MET A 64 -34.43 -28.49 14.13
C MET A 64 -33.33 -29.51 13.87
N LYS A 65 -33.53 -30.74 14.34
CA LYS A 65 -32.65 -31.84 13.95
C LYS A 65 -32.64 -32.01 12.43
N ASN A 66 -31.47 -32.27 11.87
CA ASN A 66 -31.18 -32.38 10.45
C ASN A 66 -31.36 -31.08 9.65
N SER A 67 -31.36 -29.90 10.30
CA SER A 67 -31.37 -28.62 9.59
C SER A 67 -29.97 -28.09 9.32
N TYR A 68 -29.86 -27.22 8.32
CA TYR A 68 -28.71 -26.33 8.13
C TYR A 68 -28.60 -25.32 9.27
N LEU A 69 -27.39 -24.82 9.47
CA LEU A 69 -27.13 -23.67 10.31
C LEU A 69 -27.09 -22.39 9.49
N PHE A 70 -27.47 -21.29 10.12
CA PHE A 70 -27.16 -19.99 9.57
C PHE A 70 -25.72 -19.65 9.92
N GLU A 71 -24.92 -19.37 8.89
CA GLU A 71 -23.65 -18.72 9.12
C GLU A 71 -23.91 -17.35 9.77
N PRO A 72 -23.18 -16.99 10.83
CA PRO A 72 -23.21 -15.64 11.37
C PRO A 72 -22.63 -14.66 10.32
N SER A 73 -23.48 -14.12 9.46
CA SER A 73 -23.12 -13.18 8.38
C SER A 73 -24.19 -12.10 8.14
N GLY A 74 -25.28 -12.10 8.92
CA GLY A 74 -26.44 -11.22 8.75
C GLY A 74 -26.27 -9.78 9.28
N SER A 75 -27.36 -9.02 9.24
CA SER A 75 -27.46 -7.65 9.79
C SER A 75 -27.72 -7.63 11.31
N THR A 76 -27.62 -6.48 11.98
CA THR A 76 -27.67 -6.27 13.45
C THR A 76 -28.80 -6.99 14.20
N ASN A 77 -29.90 -7.33 13.53
CA ASN A 77 -31.05 -8.02 14.11
C ASN A 77 -31.05 -9.56 13.89
N MET A 78 -30.04 -10.09 13.19
CA MET A 78 -29.79 -11.52 12.94
C MET A 78 -28.46 -11.96 13.58
N LEU A 79 -28.06 -13.22 13.44
CA LEU A 79 -26.69 -13.63 13.75
C LEU A 79 -25.71 -12.85 12.84
N ILE A 80 -25.01 -11.86 13.40
CA ILE A 80 -24.00 -11.09 12.67
C ILE A 80 -22.65 -11.82 12.66
N LYS A 81 -21.82 -11.50 11.68
CA LYS A 81 -20.41 -11.91 11.68
C LYS A 81 -19.74 -11.51 12.99
N PRO A 82 -19.11 -12.45 13.71
CA PRO A 82 -18.42 -12.11 14.94
C PRO A 82 -17.29 -11.12 14.64
N VAL A 83 -16.96 -10.30 15.62
CA VAL A 83 -15.83 -9.38 15.55
C VAL A 83 -14.92 -9.56 16.75
N LYS A 84 -13.61 -9.47 16.51
CA LYS A 84 -12.58 -9.42 17.54
C LYS A 84 -11.52 -8.42 17.08
N ASP A 85 -11.29 -7.39 17.88
CA ASP A 85 -10.43 -6.28 17.47
C ASP A 85 -9.00 -6.74 17.14
N GLY A 86 -8.54 -6.44 15.92
CA GLY A 86 -7.24 -6.86 15.41
C GLY A 86 -7.13 -8.33 14.96
N TYR A 87 -8.25 -9.05 14.82
CA TYR A 87 -8.28 -10.44 14.33
C TYR A 87 -9.28 -10.62 13.19
N LEU A 88 -8.98 -11.56 12.32
CA LEU A 88 -9.86 -12.06 11.27
C LEU A 88 -10.44 -13.42 11.67
N LEU A 89 -11.70 -13.66 11.34
CA LEU A 89 -12.37 -14.93 11.58
C LEU A 89 -11.91 -15.93 10.52
N ALA A 90 -11.26 -17.02 10.94
CA ALA A 90 -10.84 -18.10 10.05
C ALA A 90 -11.93 -19.15 9.80
N GLY A 91 -12.92 -19.24 10.69
CA GLY A 91 -14.04 -20.17 10.58
C GLY A 91 -14.60 -20.58 11.93
N TRP A 92 -15.52 -21.54 11.89
CA TRP A 92 -16.17 -22.14 13.04
C TRP A 92 -15.77 -23.61 13.15
N TYR A 93 -15.53 -24.08 14.37
CA TYR A 93 -15.07 -25.44 14.63
C TYR A 93 -15.88 -26.09 15.76
N THR A 94 -16.13 -27.38 15.66
CA THR A 94 -16.91 -28.16 16.64
C THR A 94 -16.11 -28.54 17.87
N ALA A 95 -14.77 -28.51 17.79
CA ALA A 95 -13.87 -28.75 18.89
C ALA A 95 -12.68 -27.78 18.87
N LYS A 96 -12.02 -27.68 20.03
CA LYS A 96 -10.79 -26.91 20.25
C LYS A 96 -9.93 -27.59 21.30
N GLU A 97 -8.64 -27.33 21.26
CA GLU A 97 -7.71 -27.68 22.34
C GLU A 97 -7.14 -26.40 22.98
N ASP A 98 -7.07 -26.37 24.31
CA ASP A 98 -6.56 -25.21 25.05
C ASP A 98 -5.04 -25.18 25.04
N ILE A 99 -4.46 -24.05 24.65
CA ILE A 99 -3.03 -23.79 24.76
C ILE A 99 -2.79 -23.08 26.09
N LEU A 100 -1.98 -23.70 26.95
CA LEU A 100 -1.69 -23.21 28.30
C LEU A 100 -0.28 -22.63 28.39
N ASP A 101 -0.10 -21.59 29.22
CA ASP A 101 1.22 -21.14 29.67
C ASP A 101 1.79 -22.05 30.79
N ASP A 102 3.01 -21.75 31.24
CA ASP A 102 3.70 -22.47 32.32
C ASP A 102 2.95 -22.41 33.67
N GLU A 103 2.00 -21.48 33.82
CA GLU A 103 1.18 -21.26 35.01
C GLU A 103 -0.20 -21.94 34.90
N GLY A 104 -0.52 -22.53 33.75
CA GLY A 104 -1.78 -23.22 33.47
C GLY A 104 -2.90 -22.30 33.00
N ASN A 105 -2.62 -21.04 32.64
CA ASN A 105 -3.61 -20.12 32.07
C ASN A 105 -3.77 -20.35 30.57
N VAL A 106 -5.00 -20.26 30.07
CA VAL A 106 -5.29 -20.35 28.64
C VAL A 106 -4.76 -19.10 27.92
N ILE A 107 -3.77 -19.29 27.05
CA ILE A 107 -3.17 -18.24 26.22
C ILE A 107 -3.60 -18.31 24.75
N GLY A 108 -4.28 -19.38 24.35
CA GLY A 108 -4.77 -19.55 22.99
C GLY A 108 -5.52 -20.87 22.79
N TYR A 109 -5.88 -21.14 21.54
CA TYR A 109 -6.62 -22.33 21.14
C TYR A 109 -6.03 -22.90 19.85
N SER A 110 -5.92 -24.22 19.77
CA SER A 110 -5.62 -24.95 18.52
C SER A 110 -6.87 -25.67 18.01
N PHE A 111 -6.93 -25.85 16.69
CA PHE A 111 -8.07 -26.43 15.97
C PHE A 111 -7.56 -27.44 14.95
N LYS A 112 -8.35 -28.46 14.66
CA LYS A 112 -8.05 -29.46 13.64
C LYS A 112 -8.93 -29.24 12.42
N ALA A 113 -8.40 -29.59 11.24
CA ALA A 113 -9.09 -29.40 9.97
C ALA A 113 -10.44 -30.13 9.97
N GLU A 114 -10.47 -31.37 10.47
CA GLU A 114 -11.65 -32.23 10.53
C GLU A 114 -12.76 -31.72 11.45
N ASP A 115 -12.47 -30.78 12.36
CA ASP A 115 -13.45 -30.20 13.27
C ASP A 115 -14.12 -28.95 12.66
N ARG A 116 -13.67 -28.48 11.48
CA ARG A 116 -14.24 -27.31 10.81
C ARG A 116 -15.70 -27.57 10.44
N TRP A 117 -16.57 -26.63 10.77
CA TRP A 117 -17.98 -26.67 10.41
C TRP A 117 -18.21 -26.10 9.01
N ASP A 118 -18.95 -26.83 8.19
CA ASP A 118 -19.39 -26.43 6.85
C ASP A 118 -20.84 -25.95 6.88
N PHE A 119 -21.07 -24.66 6.67
CA PHE A 119 -22.43 -24.13 6.64
C PHE A 119 -23.22 -24.58 5.40
N ASP A 120 -22.54 -25.06 4.36
CA ASP A 120 -23.13 -25.48 3.08
C ASP A 120 -23.48 -26.97 3.05
N GLU A 121 -22.81 -27.78 3.87
CA GLU A 121 -22.93 -29.24 3.83
C GLU A 121 -23.31 -29.87 5.17
N ASP A 122 -22.96 -29.28 6.32
CA ASP A 122 -23.22 -29.90 7.60
C ASP A 122 -24.68 -29.71 8.07
N ARG A 123 -25.13 -30.62 8.93
CA ARG A 123 -26.48 -30.61 9.52
C ARG A 123 -26.41 -30.81 11.02
N VAL A 124 -27.26 -30.09 11.74
CA VAL A 124 -27.40 -30.24 13.19
C VAL A 124 -27.97 -31.62 13.52
N GLN A 125 -27.29 -32.41 14.35
CA GLN A 125 -27.77 -33.75 14.75
C GLN A 125 -28.26 -33.82 16.20
N GLU A 126 -27.69 -32.97 17.06
CA GLU A 126 -27.94 -32.84 18.49
C GLU A 126 -27.39 -31.49 19.01
N ASP A 127 -27.46 -31.27 20.32
CA ASP A 127 -26.89 -30.09 20.96
C ASP A 127 -25.39 -30.00 20.69
N MET A 128 -24.91 -28.84 20.25
CA MET A 128 -23.51 -28.65 19.87
C MET A 128 -23.00 -27.24 20.16
N THR A 129 -21.67 -27.11 20.20
CA THR A 129 -21.00 -25.83 20.32
C THR A 129 -20.08 -25.63 19.12
N LEU A 130 -20.17 -24.45 18.50
CA LEU A 130 -19.25 -23.96 17.50
C LEU A 130 -18.33 -22.91 18.12
N TYR A 131 -17.05 -23.05 17.88
CA TYR A 131 -15.97 -22.21 18.38
C TYR A 131 -15.37 -21.37 17.26
N ALA A 132 -15.33 -20.05 17.43
CA ALA A 132 -14.71 -19.16 16.46
C ALA A 132 -13.18 -19.28 16.51
N ARG A 133 -12.55 -19.58 15.36
CA ARG A 133 -11.09 -19.51 15.22
C ARG A 133 -10.68 -18.12 14.74
N TRP A 134 -9.80 -17.47 15.50
CA TRP A 134 -9.29 -16.13 15.20
C TRP A 134 -7.83 -16.18 14.78
N VAL A 135 -7.51 -15.47 13.69
CA VAL A 135 -6.14 -15.29 13.22
C VAL A 135 -5.79 -13.80 13.34
N PRO A 136 -4.64 -13.43 13.93
CA PRO A 136 -4.21 -12.04 14.01
C PRO A 136 -4.24 -11.39 12.63
N GLN A 137 -4.88 -10.23 12.52
CA GLN A 137 -4.87 -9.49 11.26
C GLN A 137 -3.47 -8.92 11.05
N GLY A 138 -2.90 -9.11 9.85
CA GLY A 138 -1.63 -8.49 9.47
C GLY A 138 -1.68 -6.97 9.68
N LYS A 139 -0.61 -6.40 10.23
CA LYS A 139 -0.51 -4.95 10.50
C LYS A 139 0.79 -4.39 9.96
N ILE A 140 0.75 -3.11 9.64
CA ILE A 140 1.93 -2.33 9.33
C ILE A 140 2.14 -1.27 10.40
N GLU A 141 3.37 -1.16 10.88
CA GLU A 141 3.82 -0.16 11.83
C GLU A 141 4.78 0.80 11.13
N TYR A 142 4.51 2.09 11.23
CA TYR A 142 5.40 3.16 10.79
C TYR A 142 6.09 3.73 12.00
N ILE A 143 7.42 3.65 11.98
CA ILE A 143 8.24 3.75 13.18
C ILE A 143 9.26 4.85 13.00
N ASP A 144 9.41 5.71 13.99
CA ASP A 144 10.54 6.62 14.04
C ASP A 144 11.84 5.83 14.20
N ALA A 145 12.73 5.87 13.21
CA ALA A 145 13.96 5.09 13.24
C ALA A 145 14.91 5.46 14.39
N GLU A 146 14.85 6.71 14.87
CA GLU A 146 15.71 7.22 15.93
C GLU A 146 15.21 6.80 17.31
N THR A 147 13.89 6.90 17.57
CA THR A 147 13.31 6.62 18.88
C THR A 147 12.75 5.20 19.03
N ASP A 148 12.59 4.48 17.92
CA ASP A 148 11.88 3.18 17.84
C ASP A 148 10.39 3.27 18.24
N GLU A 149 9.84 4.48 18.24
CA GLU A 149 8.43 4.74 18.57
C GLU A 149 7.54 4.43 17.36
N VAL A 150 6.47 3.68 17.59
CA VAL A 150 5.43 3.44 16.58
C VAL A 150 4.56 4.70 16.47
N LEU A 151 4.75 5.45 15.39
CA LEU A 151 4.04 6.71 15.12
C LEU A 151 2.66 6.48 14.49
N PHE A 152 2.52 5.38 13.74
CA PHE A 152 1.25 5.03 13.11
C PHE A 152 1.15 3.52 12.90
N THR A 153 -0.04 2.96 13.08
CA THR A 153 -0.34 1.55 12.81
C THR A 153 -1.57 1.45 11.95
N LYS A 154 -1.55 0.52 11.00
CA LYS A 154 -2.69 0.24 10.13
C LYS A 154 -2.83 -1.28 9.96
N ASN A 155 -4.07 -1.75 9.93
CA ASN A 155 -4.35 -3.14 9.54
C ASN A 155 -4.23 -3.29 8.02
N ILE A 156 -3.70 -4.42 7.58
CA ILE A 156 -3.60 -4.74 6.16
C ILE A 156 -4.88 -5.48 5.74
N SER A 157 -5.40 -5.10 4.59
CA SER A 157 -6.54 -5.72 3.91
C SER A 157 -6.39 -5.53 2.40
N GLU A 158 -7.21 -6.21 1.60
CA GLU A 158 -7.23 -6.05 0.13
C GLU A 158 -7.39 -4.57 -0.27
N ASP A 159 -8.40 -3.90 0.27
CA ASP A 159 -8.67 -2.47 0.03
C ASP A 159 -7.63 -1.52 0.67
N SER A 160 -6.68 -2.06 1.42
CA SER A 160 -5.76 -1.27 2.24
C SER A 160 -4.39 -1.92 2.37
N ALA A 161 -3.79 -2.19 1.20
CA ALA A 161 -2.41 -2.61 1.07
C ALA A 161 -1.40 -1.67 1.78
N VAL A 162 -0.18 -2.18 1.90
CA VAL A 162 0.98 -1.43 2.38
C VAL A 162 1.28 -0.30 1.41
N GLN A 163 1.17 0.95 1.86
CA GLN A 163 1.31 2.13 1.02
C GLN A 163 2.01 3.28 1.75
N PRO A 164 2.53 4.30 1.05
CA PRO A 164 2.97 5.55 1.68
C PRO A 164 1.84 6.18 2.51
N LEU A 165 2.19 6.85 3.60
CA LEU A 165 1.22 7.58 4.42
C LEU A 165 0.59 8.71 3.60
N SER A 166 -0.70 8.96 3.84
CA SER A 166 -1.37 10.12 3.23
C SER A 166 -0.81 11.42 3.83
N SER A 167 -0.91 12.53 3.10
CA SER A 167 -0.45 13.85 3.58
C SER A 167 -1.08 14.25 4.92
N ALA A 168 -2.31 13.81 5.19
CA ALA A 168 -2.99 14.05 6.45
C ALA A 168 -2.33 13.29 7.61
N VAL A 169 -1.96 12.02 7.41
CA VAL A 169 -1.27 11.23 8.42
C VAL A 169 0.17 11.73 8.59
N GLU A 170 0.89 12.03 7.49
CA GLU A 170 2.24 12.63 7.56
C GLU A 170 2.25 13.92 8.39
N SER A 171 1.19 14.73 8.30
CA SER A 171 1.04 15.95 9.12
C SER A 171 0.82 15.68 10.60
N LEU A 172 0.15 14.58 10.96
CA LEU A 172 -0.09 14.17 12.35
C LEU A 172 1.18 13.64 13.02
N ILE A 173 2.07 13.02 12.24
CA ILE A 173 3.35 12.47 12.72
C ILE A 173 4.54 13.40 12.42
N ALA A 174 4.27 14.67 12.08
CA ALA A 174 5.33 15.63 11.77
C ALA A 174 6.12 16.02 13.02
N LYS A 175 7.46 16.02 12.91
CA LYS A 175 8.37 16.43 13.99
C LYS A 175 8.75 17.90 13.81
N SER A 176 8.54 18.72 14.83
CA SER A 176 8.87 20.15 14.79
C SER A 176 10.37 20.38 14.54
N GLY A 177 10.70 21.16 13.51
CA GLY A 177 12.09 21.42 13.10
C GLY A 177 12.74 20.29 12.31
N TYR A 178 11.97 19.31 11.84
CA TYR A 178 12.43 18.23 10.97
C TYR A 178 11.56 18.13 9.73
N THR A 179 12.16 17.61 8.66
CA THR A 179 11.48 17.24 7.42
C THR A 179 11.43 15.73 7.32
N PHE A 180 10.24 15.18 7.05
CA PHE A 180 10.08 13.78 6.71
C PHE A 180 10.71 13.50 5.34
N GLU A 181 11.61 12.53 5.25
CA GLU A 181 12.40 12.28 4.05
C GLU A 181 11.86 11.10 3.24
N GLY A 182 11.56 9.99 3.91
CA GLY A 182 11.09 8.78 3.25
C GLY A 182 10.97 7.56 4.15
N TYR A 183 10.71 6.43 3.51
CA TYR A 183 10.38 5.13 4.12
C TYR A 183 11.50 4.12 3.88
N TYR A 184 11.86 3.35 4.90
CA TYR A 184 12.97 2.40 4.88
C TYR A 184 12.57 1.05 5.48
N ALA A 185 13.11 -0.04 4.93
CA ALA A 185 12.86 -1.41 5.37
C ALA A 185 13.65 -1.81 6.63
N ASN A 186 14.71 -1.06 6.96
CA ASN A 186 15.56 -1.33 8.11
C ASN A 186 15.81 -0.08 8.96
N LYS A 187 16.10 -0.30 10.25
CA LYS A 187 16.28 0.77 11.24
C LYS A 187 17.49 1.66 10.95
N GLU A 188 18.52 1.13 10.30
CA GLU A 188 19.73 1.87 9.93
C GLU A 188 19.50 2.83 8.76
N LEU A 189 18.30 2.85 8.17
CA LEU A 189 17.91 3.76 7.08
C LEU A 189 18.80 3.63 5.83
N THR A 190 19.22 2.40 5.53
CA THR A 190 20.10 2.09 4.39
C THR A 190 19.38 1.44 3.22
N ILE A 191 18.22 0.83 3.46
CA ILE A 191 17.42 0.12 2.44
C ILE A 191 16.08 0.85 2.32
N PRO A 192 15.84 1.61 1.24
CA PRO A 192 14.54 2.21 0.97
C PRO A 192 13.44 1.14 0.94
N TYR A 193 12.25 1.48 1.42
CA TYR A 193 11.12 0.55 1.40
C TYR A 193 10.47 0.54 0.02
N ASP A 194 10.36 -0.63 -0.60
CA ASP A 194 9.61 -0.81 -1.84
C ASP A 194 8.16 -1.23 -1.54
N PHE A 195 7.22 -0.34 -1.81
CA PHE A 195 5.80 -0.59 -1.60
C PHE A 195 5.18 -1.54 -2.64
N SER A 196 5.88 -1.84 -3.73
CA SER A 196 5.40 -2.74 -4.79
C SER A 196 5.65 -4.23 -4.50
N GLU A 197 6.52 -4.56 -3.54
CA GLU A 197 6.82 -5.94 -3.18
C GLU A 197 5.70 -6.63 -2.39
N TYR A 198 4.80 -5.86 -1.76
CA TYR A 198 3.75 -6.44 -0.92
C TYR A 198 2.60 -7.01 -1.76
N VAL A 199 2.41 -8.33 -1.68
CA VAL A 199 1.23 -9.02 -2.21
C VAL A 199 0.32 -9.40 -1.05
N HIS A 200 -0.90 -8.87 -1.05
CA HIS A 200 -1.92 -9.24 -0.07
C HIS A 200 -2.44 -10.65 -0.36
N ALA A 201 -2.63 -11.43 0.69
CA ALA A 201 -3.32 -12.72 0.63
C ALA A 201 -4.54 -12.65 1.54
N GLU A 202 -5.70 -13.07 1.04
CA GLU A 202 -6.88 -13.22 1.88
C GLU A 202 -6.70 -14.38 2.85
N LEU A 203 -7.30 -14.25 4.04
CA LEU A 203 -7.22 -15.31 5.05
C LEU A 203 -7.99 -16.56 4.61
N ILE A 204 -9.16 -16.33 4.00
CA ILE A 204 -10.09 -17.38 3.58
C ILE A 204 -10.29 -17.23 2.07
N PRO A 205 -10.02 -18.28 1.27
CA PRO A 205 -10.28 -18.26 -0.16
C PRO A 205 -11.78 -18.11 -0.42
N SER A 206 -12.11 -17.53 -1.57
CA SER A 206 -13.48 -17.45 -2.05
C SER A 206 -14.06 -18.82 -2.36
N ASP A 207 -15.38 -18.95 -2.34
CA ASP A 207 -16.05 -20.21 -2.69
C ASP A 207 -15.68 -20.65 -4.13
N GLU A 208 -15.58 -19.70 -5.07
CA GLU A 208 -15.17 -19.99 -6.45
C GLU A 208 -13.77 -20.65 -6.51
N GLU A 209 -12.79 -20.12 -5.78
CA GLU A 209 -11.44 -20.70 -5.72
C GLU A 209 -11.45 -22.10 -5.09
N VAL A 210 -12.22 -22.29 -4.01
CA VAL A 210 -12.33 -23.59 -3.32
C VAL A 210 -12.94 -24.64 -4.24
N TYR A 211 -14.08 -24.36 -4.89
CA TYR A 211 -14.76 -25.33 -5.74
C TYR A 211 -14.05 -25.55 -7.09
N GLU A 212 -13.34 -24.55 -7.62
CA GLU A 212 -12.44 -24.77 -8.76
C GLU A 212 -11.33 -25.75 -8.39
N GLU A 213 -10.67 -25.59 -7.24
CA GLU A 213 -9.61 -26.52 -6.81
C GLU A 213 -10.16 -27.93 -6.55
N LEU A 214 -11.34 -28.04 -5.91
CA LEU A 214 -12.02 -29.32 -5.74
C LEU A 214 -12.34 -29.98 -7.09
N TYR A 215 -12.82 -29.22 -8.07
CA TYR A 215 -13.09 -29.71 -9.42
C TYR A 215 -11.83 -30.25 -10.11
N GLN A 216 -10.70 -29.54 -9.99
CA GLN A 216 -9.42 -29.99 -10.54
C GLN A 216 -8.90 -31.26 -9.85
N GLN A 217 -9.13 -31.40 -8.55
CA GLN A 217 -8.66 -32.55 -7.78
C GLN A 217 -9.57 -33.78 -7.92
N PHE A 218 -10.88 -33.59 -8.07
CA PHE A 218 -11.88 -34.66 -8.20
C PHE A 218 -12.71 -34.53 -9.50
N PRO A 219 -12.06 -34.49 -10.69
CA PRO A 219 -12.75 -34.22 -11.96
C PRO A 219 -13.71 -35.35 -12.38
N GLU A 220 -13.58 -36.54 -11.80
CA GLU A 220 -14.51 -37.67 -12.02
C GLU A 220 -15.82 -37.52 -11.24
N TYR A 221 -15.82 -36.76 -10.15
CA TYR A 221 -16.93 -36.65 -9.20
C TYR A 221 -17.52 -35.25 -9.10
N ILE A 222 -16.88 -34.25 -9.72
CA ILE A 222 -17.36 -32.87 -9.74
C ILE A 222 -17.41 -32.42 -11.20
N ARG A 223 -18.53 -31.81 -11.60
CA ARG A 223 -18.67 -31.19 -12.93
C ARG A 223 -19.18 -29.77 -12.83
N LYS A 224 -18.83 -28.95 -13.82
CA LYS A 224 -19.39 -27.61 -13.96
C LYS A 224 -20.80 -27.68 -14.56
N ILE A 225 -21.71 -26.93 -13.98
CA ILE A 225 -23.10 -26.80 -14.42
C ILE A 225 -23.48 -25.32 -14.56
N GLU A 226 -24.48 -25.05 -15.39
CA GLU A 226 -25.17 -23.76 -15.41
C GLU A 226 -26.43 -23.89 -14.55
N TYR A 227 -26.43 -23.25 -13.38
CA TYR A 227 -27.59 -23.29 -12.49
C TYR A 227 -28.70 -22.39 -13.01
N VAL A 228 -29.88 -22.98 -13.19
CA VAL A 228 -31.10 -22.25 -13.51
C VAL A 228 -32.02 -22.33 -12.30
N GLU A 229 -32.36 -21.17 -11.74
CA GLU A 229 -33.30 -21.11 -10.62
C GLU A 229 -34.67 -21.59 -11.09
N PRO A 230 -35.28 -22.59 -10.43
CA PRO A 230 -36.58 -23.11 -10.83
C PRO A 230 -37.68 -22.09 -10.60
N ASP A 231 -38.68 -22.04 -11.48
CA ASP A 231 -39.86 -21.20 -11.31
C ASP A 231 -40.57 -21.54 -9.98
N GLU A 232 -40.96 -20.52 -9.21
CA GLU A 232 -41.55 -20.68 -7.85
C GLU A 232 -42.79 -21.60 -7.84
N ASP A 233 -43.51 -21.66 -8.96
CA ASP A 233 -44.72 -22.48 -9.14
C ASP A 233 -44.43 -23.96 -9.47
N GLU A 234 -43.18 -24.33 -9.78
CA GLU A 234 -42.73 -25.69 -10.16
C GLU A 234 -41.85 -26.37 -9.10
N ILE A 235 -41.66 -25.77 -7.93
CA ILE A 235 -40.81 -26.33 -6.86
C ILE A 235 -41.44 -27.63 -6.34
N ASN A 236 -40.87 -28.78 -6.73
CA ASN A 236 -41.22 -30.07 -6.15
C ASN A 236 -40.78 -30.11 -4.67
N PRO A 237 -41.71 -30.25 -3.71
CA PRO A 237 -41.38 -30.29 -2.29
C PRO A 237 -40.56 -31.52 -1.87
N GLU A 238 -40.41 -32.52 -2.74
CA GLU A 238 -39.56 -33.69 -2.54
C GLU A 238 -38.18 -33.57 -3.24
N LEU A 239 -37.86 -32.41 -3.84
CA LEU A 239 -36.56 -32.18 -4.48
C LEU A 239 -35.45 -32.22 -3.43
N ASP A 240 -34.42 -33.02 -3.67
CA ASP A 240 -33.21 -33.01 -2.87
C ASP A 240 -32.47 -31.68 -3.08
N THR A 241 -32.29 -30.94 -1.98
CA THR A 241 -31.66 -29.62 -1.97
C THR A 241 -30.31 -29.66 -1.27
N SER A 242 -29.79 -30.85 -0.96
CA SER A 242 -28.55 -31.04 -0.20
C SER A 242 -27.35 -30.33 -0.83
N ASP A 243 -27.29 -30.29 -2.16
CA ASP A 243 -26.22 -29.66 -2.95
C ASP A 243 -26.65 -28.32 -3.56
N LEU A 244 -27.76 -27.73 -3.13
CA LEU A 244 -28.30 -26.51 -3.74
C LEU A 244 -27.29 -25.34 -3.71
N PHE A 245 -26.52 -25.23 -2.63
CA PHE A 245 -25.48 -24.21 -2.51
C PHE A 245 -24.36 -24.42 -3.54
N ILE A 246 -23.86 -25.65 -3.66
CA ILE A 246 -22.81 -26.05 -4.60
C ILE A 246 -23.29 -25.83 -6.05
N ASN A 247 -24.53 -26.22 -6.33
CA ASN A 247 -25.17 -26.03 -7.62
C ASN A 247 -25.24 -24.54 -7.99
N LYS A 248 -25.62 -23.66 -7.05
CA LYS A 248 -25.65 -22.21 -7.26
C LYS A 248 -24.28 -21.61 -7.56
N LEU A 249 -23.20 -22.23 -7.09
CA LEU A 249 -21.82 -21.87 -7.44
C LEU A 249 -21.37 -22.40 -8.81
N GLY A 250 -22.23 -23.14 -9.52
CA GLY A 250 -21.96 -23.68 -10.84
C GLY A 250 -21.26 -25.04 -10.83
N TYR A 251 -21.31 -25.77 -9.72
CA TYR A 251 -20.71 -27.10 -9.57
C TYR A 251 -21.74 -28.13 -9.14
N GLU A 252 -21.56 -29.38 -9.54
CA GLU A 252 -22.39 -30.50 -9.09
C GLU A 252 -21.48 -31.66 -8.69
N ILE A 253 -21.69 -32.19 -7.47
CA ILE A 253 -21.07 -33.43 -7.02
C ILE A 253 -21.91 -34.59 -7.53
N THR A 254 -21.35 -35.43 -8.40
CA THR A 254 -22.07 -36.46 -9.16
C THR A 254 -22.16 -37.82 -8.45
N THR A 255 -21.79 -37.87 -7.16
CA THR A 255 -21.68 -39.12 -6.38
C THR A 255 -22.36 -39.03 -5.02
N ASP A 256 -23.09 -40.09 -4.66
CA ASP A 256 -23.68 -40.29 -3.32
C ASP A 256 -22.85 -41.21 -2.43
N ASP A 257 -21.69 -41.67 -2.93
CA ASP A 257 -20.80 -42.51 -2.15
C ASP A 257 -20.24 -41.73 -0.95
N LYS A 258 -20.52 -42.23 0.25
CA LYS A 258 -20.17 -41.56 1.51
C LYS A 258 -18.66 -41.46 1.72
N GLU A 259 -17.88 -42.44 1.28
CA GLU A 259 -16.43 -42.43 1.45
C GLU A 259 -15.81 -41.39 0.51
N ILE A 260 -16.32 -41.29 -0.73
CA ILE A 260 -15.87 -40.29 -1.70
C ILE A 260 -16.26 -38.88 -1.22
N ARG A 261 -17.49 -38.68 -0.76
CA ARG A 261 -17.92 -37.38 -0.21
C ARG A 261 -17.11 -36.97 1.00
N ALA A 262 -16.75 -37.91 1.89
CA ALA A 262 -15.85 -37.64 3.00
C ALA A 262 -14.44 -37.24 2.55
N GLN A 263 -13.92 -37.81 1.45
CA GLN A 263 -12.64 -37.40 0.86
C GLN A 263 -12.69 -35.99 0.28
N ILE A 264 -13.77 -35.66 -0.45
CA ILE A 264 -13.99 -34.30 -0.99
C ILE A 264 -14.08 -33.28 0.16
N ARG A 265 -14.88 -33.57 1.19
CA ARG A 265 -15.00 -32.75 2.41
C ARG A 265 -13.65 -32.54 3.09
N LYS A 266 -12.89 -33.62 3.30
CA LYS A 266 -11.55 -33.53 3.90
C LYS A 266 -10.60 -32.64 3.09
N TYR A 267 -10.60 -32.77 1.75
CA TYR A 267 -9.78 -31.92 0.89
C TYR A 267 -10.24 -30.45 0.96
N LYS A 268 -11.55 -30.18 1.02
CA LYS A 268 -12.11 -28.83 1.24
C LYS A 268 -11.55 -28.20 2.53
N ASP A 269 -11.51 -28.95 3.64
CA ASP A 269 -10.91 -28.47 4.89
C ASP A 269 -9.40 -28.23 4.78
N GLU A 270 -8.67 -29.09 4.06
CA GLU A 270 -7.24 -28.92 3.79
C GLU A 270 -6.94 -27.68 2.93
N ILE A 271 -7.83 -27.29 2.00
CA ILE A 271 -7.73 -26.02 1.26
C ILE A 271 -7.76 -24.83 2.24
N TYR A 272 -8.75 -24.79 3.14
CA TYR A 272 -8.85 -23.71 4.12
C TYR A 272 -7.64 -23.66 5.06
N GLU A 273 -7.16 -24.80 5.57
CA GLU A 273 -5.99 -24.82 6.45
C GLU A 273 -4.70 -24.38 5.74
N ARG A 274 -4.50 -24.76 4.47
CA ARG A 274 -3.36 -24.25 3.68
C ARG A 274 -3.43 -22.73 3.52
N ALA A 275 -4.60 -22.18 3.20
CA ALA A 275 -4.78 -20.74 3.05
C ALA A 275 -4.52 -20.00 4.37
N ILE A 276 -5.06 -20.50 5.49
CA ILE A 276 -4.83 -19.95 6.83
C ILE A 276 -3.33 -19.95 7.19
N ASN A 277 -2.64 -21.08 6.95
CA ASN A 277 -1.21 -21.18 7.25
C ASN A 277 -0.38 -20.25 6.36
N TYR A 278 -0.67 -20.20 5.07
CA TYR A 278 -0.04 -19.28 4.14
C TYR A 278 -0.24 -17.82 4.59
N TYR A 279 -1.45 -17.45 5.00
CA TYR A 279 -1.73 -16.13 5.56
C TYR A 279 -0.88 -15.87 6.80
N ILE A 280 -0.85 -16.79 7.78
CA ILE A 280 -0.09 -16.61 9.04
C ILE A 280 1.40 -16.43 8.76
N GLU A 281 1.97 -17.20 7.84
CA GLU A 281 3.39 -17.12 7.46
C GLU A 281 3.74 -15.80 6.75
N ASN A 282 2.82 -15.28 5.92
CA ASN A 282 3.10 -14.15 5.03
C ASN A 282 2.57 -12.79 5.53
N SER A 283 1.56 -12.79 6.40
CA SER A 283 0.92 -11.57 6.97
C SER A 283 1.64 -11.01 8.20
N SER A 284 2.84 -11.54 8.52
CA SER A 284 3.69 -11.06 9.61
C SER A 284 3.77 -9.53 9.64
N SER A 285 3.58 -8.94 10.83
CA SER A 285 3.56 -7.49 11.01
C SER A 285 4.79 -6.85 10.36
N LYS A 286 4.57 -5.91 9.44
CA LYS A 286 5.64 -5.22 8.72
C LYS A 286 6.00 -3.94 9.49
N ARG A 287 7.30 -3.71 9.66
CA ARG A 287 7.82 -2.47 10.26
C ARG A 287 8.43 -1.64 9.14
N ILE A 288 7.94 -0.42 8.96
CA ILE A 288 8.51 0.59 8.08
C ILE A 288 9.15 1.67 8.93
N TYR A 289 10.41 1.97 8.68
CA TYR A 289 11.15 2.99 9.39
C TYR A 289 11.08 4.32 8.65
N LEU A 290 10.72 5.37 9.38
CA LEU A 290 10.60 6.73 8.88
C LEU A 290 11.90 7.47 9.10
N LYS A 291 12.43 8.07 8.04
CA LYS A 291 13.59 8.96 8.11
C LYS A 291 13.14 10.39 8.26
N TYR A 292 13.67 11.07 9.27
CA TYR A 292 13.51 12.51 9.48
C TYR A 292 14.86 13.20 9.42
N THR A 293 14.91 14.32 8.71
CA THR A 293 16.11 15.14 8.59
C THR A 293 15.87 16.49 9.25
N LYS A 294 16.78 16.88 10.15
CA LYS A 294 16.67 18.14 10.89
C LYS A 294 16.81 19.34 9.95
N GLY A 295 15.83 20.25 10.02
CA GLY A 295 15.71 21.44 9.19
C GLY A 295 14.42 21.45 8.36
N SER A 296 14.12 22.61 7.77
CA SER A 296 12.99 22.78 6.86
C SER A 296 13.43 22.60 5.40
N TYR A 297 13.04 21.50 4.76
CA TYR A 297 13.40 21.23 3.36
C TYR A 297 12.14 20.98 2.52
N ALA A 298 12.16 21.48 1.28
CA ALA A 298 11.17 21.08 0.29
C ALA A 298 11.56 19.70 -0.29
N ARG A 299 10.64 18.74 -0.25
CA ARG A 299 10.81 17.42 -0.87
C ARG A 299 10.52 17.52 -2.36
N ILE A 300 11.46 17.09 -3.19
CA ILE A 300 11.40 17.18 -4.64
C ILE A 300 11.33 15.77 -5.21
N SER A 301 10.16 15.41 -5.70
CA SER A 301 9.88 14.11 -6.33
C SER A 301 9.73 14.21 -7.85
N LYS A 302 9.47 15.43 -8.35
CA LYS A 302 9.34 15.78 -9.76
C LYS A 302 9.69 17.26 -9.96
N ALA A 303 10.00 17.65 -11.20
CA ALA A 303 10.40 19.03 -11.53
C ALA A 303 9.32 20.07 -11.17
N ASP A 304 8.05 19.68 -11.19
CA ASP A 304 6.93 20.54 -10.82
C ASP A 304 7.00 20.99 -9.35
N ASP A 305 7.62 20.20 -8.46
CA ASP A 305 7.73 20.52 -7.03
C ASP A 305 8.66 21.73 -6.79
N LEU A 306 9.55 22.03 -7.73
CA LEU A 306 10.40 23.23 -7.74
C LEU A 306 9.71 24.48 -8.30
N LYS A 307 8.44 24.42 -8.68
CA LYS A 307 7.73 25.59 -9.23
C LYS A 307 7.39 26.59 -8.15
N TYR A 308 7.87 27.81 -8.32
CA TYR A 308 7.51 28.95 -7.48
C TYR A 308 7.49 30.22 -8.33
N ASN A 309 6.45 31.06 -8.16
CA ASN A 309 6.22 32.28 -8.94
C ASN A 309 6.29 32.07 -10.47
N GLY A 310 5.69 30.98 -10.96
CA GLY A 310 5.61 30.66 -12.39
C GLY A 310 6.92 30.19 -13.04
N LYS A 311 7.96 29.94 -12.24
CA LYS A 311 9.28 29.47 -12.71
C LYS A 311 9.65 28.17 -12.00
N THR A 312 10.38 27.29 -12.67
CA THR A 312 10.99 26.09 -12.09
C THR A 312 12.44 26.38 -11.76
N TRP A 313 12.81 26.40 -10.47
CA TRP A 313 14.11 26.87 -9.99
C TRP A 313 14.31 26.62 -8.49
N PHE A 314 15.57 26.63 -8.04
CA PHE A 314 15.95 26.55 -6.64
C PHE A 314 15.84 27.94 -5.98
N SER A 315 14.61 28.32 -5.65
CA SER A 315 14.26 29.69 -5.22
C SER A 315 14.56 30.01 -3.75
N GLY A 316 14.84 29.00 -2.92
CA GLY A 316 14.84 29.13 -1.45
C GLY A 316 13.45 29.03 -0.81
N PHE A 317 12.42 28.77 -1.62
CA PHE A 317 11.05 28.54 -1.17
C PHE A 317 10.53 27.19 -1.67
N ASP A 318 9.57 26.63 -0.93
CA ASP A 318 8.74 25.54 -1.41
C ASP A 318 7.69 26.04 -2.42
N ARG A 319 6.92 25.11 -3.01
CA ARG A 319 5.86 25.43 -3.97
C ARG A 319 4.77 26.34 -3.40
N ASN A 320 4.56 26.30 -2.10
CA ASN A 320 3.54 27.07 -1.39
C ASN A 320 4.06 28.46 -0.99
N GLY A 321 5.33 28.76 -1.25
CA GLY A 321 5.97 30.03 -0.91
C GLY A 321 6.48 30.12 0.52
N ASN A 322 6.62 29.00 1.22
CA ASN A 322 7.28 28.96 2.53
C ASN A 322 8.80 28.92 2.34
N ALA A 323 9.52 29.70 3.14
CA ALA A 323 10.98 29.66 3.12
C ALA A 323 11.49 28.30 3.60
N VAL A 324 12.48 27.75 2.91
CA VAL A 324 13.12 26.47 3.24
C VAL A 324 14.63 26.66 3.34
N GLU A 325 15.26 25.86 4.20
CA GLU A 325 16.72 25.77 4.30
C GLU A 325 17.33 25.07 3.09
N GLY A 326 16.53 24.31 2.34
CA GLY A 326 17.01 23.59 1.18
C GLY A 326 15.98 22.69 0.52
N TYR A 327 16.50 21.77 -0.30
CA TYR A 327 15.76 20.82 -1.10
C TYR A 327 16.31 19.41 -0.88
N ILE A 328 15.42 18.44 -0.72
CA ILE A 328 15.76 17.01 -0.63
C ILE A 328 15.11 16.30 -1.82
N LEU A 329 15.90 15.60 -2.63
CA LEU A 329 15.38 14.76 -3.70
C LEU A 329 14.87 13.44 -3.13
N THR A 330 13.73 12.99 -3.65
CA THR A 330 13.13 11.69 -3.31
C THR A 330 12.97 10.77 -4.50
N ASN A 331 13.36 11.23 -5.70
CA ASN A 331 13.35 10.52 -6.97
C ASN A 331 14.34 11.18 -7.94
N ASP A 332 14.62 10.49 -9.04
CA ASP A 332 15.21 11.09 -10.23
C ASP A 332 14.28 12.15 -10.83
N ILE A 333 14.83 13.31 -11.18
CA ILE A 333 14.07 14.46 -11.65
C ILE A 333 14.42 14.79 -13.10
N ASP A 334 13.51 14.53 -14.03
CA ASP A 334 13.69 14.84 -15.45
C ASP A 334 13.20 16.26 -15.80
N PHE A 335 14.07 17.06 -16.40
CA PHE A 335 13.79 18.42 -16.89
C PHE A 335 13.60 18.50 -18.42
N SER A 336 13.42 17.37 -19.10
CA SER A 336 13.14 17.34 -20.55
C SER A 336 11.95 18.23 -20.91
N GLY A 337 12.19 19.24 -21.77
CA GLY A 337 11.18 20.21 -22.18
C GLY A 337 10.80 21.25 -21.11
N ILE A 338 11.49 21.28 -19.97
CA ILE A 338 11.25 22.21 -18.87
C ILE A 338 12.34 23.28 -18.86
N THR A 339 11.92 24.54 -18.93
CA THR A 339 12.84 25.68 -18.75
C THR A 339 13.16 25.87 -17.27
N VAL A 340 14.41 25.64 -16.89
CA VAL A 340 14.92 25.92 -15.55
C VAL A 340 15.38 27.38 -15.48
N ALA A 341 14.84 28.16 -14.54
CA ALA A 341 15.26 29.53 -14.34
C ALA A 341 16.51 29.61 -13.45
N MET A 342 17.41 30.52 -13.80
CA MET A 342 18.59 30.82 -13.00
C MET A 342 18.18 31.51 -11.69
N ALA A 343 18.69 31.05 -10.55
CA ALA A 343 18.54 31.74 -9.27
C ALA A 343 19.62 32.81 -9.11
N GLU A 344 19.24 34.01 -8.65
CA GLU A 344 20.17 35.15 -8.52
C GLU A 344 21.26 34.94 -7.45
N SER A 345 20.89 34.34 -6.32
CA SER A 345 21.82 33.89 -5.30
C SER A 345 21.17 32.75 -4.53
N TYR A 346 21.97 31.76 -4.11
CA TYR A 346 21.49 30.64 -3.30
C TYR A 346 22.52 30.25 -2.23
N SER A 347 22.02 30.05 -1.01
CA SER A 347 22.80 29.75 0.20
C SER A 347 22.27 28.53 0.96
N GLY A 348 21.22 27.88 0.44
CA GLY A 348 20.60 26.72 1.07
C GLY A 348 21.33 25.42 0.76
N LYS A 349 20.70 24.30 1.13
CA LYS A 349 21.21 22.97 0.86
C LYS A 349 20.46 22.25 -0.26
N ILE A 350 21.16 21.46 -1.06
CA ILE A 350 20.56 20.53 -2.01
C ILE A 350 21.09 19.13 -1.69
N ILE A 351 20.22 18.30 -1.15
CA ILE A 351 20.52 16.92 -0.74
C ILE A 351 19.94 16.01 -1.81
N GLY A 352 20.80 15.45 -2.66
CA GLY A 352 20.39 14.63 -3.78
C GLY A 352 19.96 13.21 -3.40
N ASN A 353 20.36 12.72 -2.22
CA ASN A 353 20.05 11.36 -1.76
C ASN A 353 20.44 10.23 -2.74
N GLY A 354 21.43 10.48 -3.60
CA GLY A 354 21.86 9.56 -4.66
C GLY A 354 21.03 9.64 -5.93
N PHE A 355 19.99 10.49 -5.99
CA PHE A 355 19.18 10.71 -7.17
C PHE A 355 19.81 11.70 -8.16
N SER A 356 19.30 11.68 -9.38
CA SER A 356 19.78 12.51 -10.48
C SER A 356 18.86 13.68 -10.82
N LEU A 357 19.44 14.83 -11.20
CA LEU A 357 18.78 15.87 -11.98
C LEU A 357 19.14 15.66 -13.46
N LYS A 358 18.15 15.35 -14.30
CA LYS A 358 18.36 14.89 -15.68
C LYS A 358 17.96 15.92 -16.72
N ASN A 359 18.68 15.92 -17.85
CA ASN A 359 18.30 16.59 -19.10
C ASN A 359 18.09 18.11 -18.99
N ILE A 360 18.82 18.77 -18.08
CA ILE A 360 18.78 20.24 -17.96
C ILE A 360 19.53 20.84 -19.15
N THR A 361 18.83 21.64 -19.96
CA THR A 361 19.41 22.34 -21.10
C THR A 361 19.37 23.85 -20.92
N PHE A 362 20.54 24.48 -20.90
CA PHE A 362 20.71 25.91 -21.01
C PHE A 362 21.10 26.28 -22.44
N ALA A 363 20.23 27.02 -23.13
CA ALA A 363 20.47 27.47 -24.48
C ALA A 363 20.33 28.99 -24.59
N ALA A 364 21.29 29.64 -25.26
CA ALA A 364 21.19 31.05 -25.64
C ALA A 364 21.43 31.19 -27.14
N THR A 365 20.50 31.84 -27.82
CA THR A 365 20.58 32.17 -29.24
C THR A 365 20.39 33.66 -29.44
N SER A 366 21.33 34.33 -30.09
CA SER A 366 21.17 35.74 -30.47
C SER A 366 20.09 35.90 -31.54
N LYS A 367 19.12 36.78 -31.31
CA LYS A 367 18.14 37.17 -32.34
C LYS A 367 18.63 38.42 -33.07
N LYS A 368 18.19 38.64 -34.32
CA LYS A 368 18.56 39.82 -35.13
C LYS A 368 18.19 41.18 -34.51
N ILE A 369 17.35 41.19 -33.47
CA ILE A 369 16.85 42.38 -32.76
C ILE A 369 17.46 42.47 -31.35
N ASP A 370 18.20 41.45 -30.90
CA ASP A 370 18.81 41.45 -29.56
C ASP A 370 19.86 42.56 -29.46
N VAL A 371 19.65 43.45 -28.49
CA VAL A 371 20.60 44.50 -28.08
C VAL A 371 21.52 44.01 -26.96
N ASP A 372 21.59 42.69 -26.76
CA ASP A 372 22.27 42.09 -25.62
C ASP A 372 23.75 42.45 -25.60
N THR A 373 24.18 43.01 -24.47
CA THR A 373 25.56 43.38 -24.23
C THR A 373 26.38 42.27 -23.58
N SER A 374 25.72 41.20 -23.12
CA SER A 374 26.34 39.96 -22.62
C SER A 374 25.30 38.85 -22.46
N LYS A 375 25.74 37.59 -22.31
CA LYS A 375 24.90 36.44 -21.97
C LYS A 375 25.42 35.71 -20.74
N SER A 376 24.50 35.22 -19.92
CA SER A 376 24.77 34.49 -18.67
C SER A 376 23.89 33.26 -18.56
N LEU A 377 24.50 32.07 -18.35
CA LEU A 377 23.77 30.80 -18.30
C LEU A 377 24.31 29.90 -17.17
N SER A 378 23.45 29.56 -16.21
CA SER A 378 23.73 28.59 -15.14
C SER A 378 22.47 28.27 -14.35
N LEU A 379 22.53 27.28 -13.45
CA LEU A 379 21.52 27.10 -12.41
C LEU A 379 21.50 28.27 -11.42
N PHE A 380 22.68 28.77 -11.04
CA PHE A 380 22.86 29.81 -10.04
C PHE A 380 23.77 30.93 -10.56
N ASN A 381 23.27 32.16 -10.59
CA ASN A 381 24.16 33.30 -10.81
C ASN A 381 25.23 33.32 -9.71
N LYS A 382 24.82 33.12 -8.45
CA LYS A 382 25.74 33.03 -7.30
C LYS A 382 25.38 31.91 -6.35
N LEU A 383 26.40 31.20 -5.86
CA LEU A 383 26.33 30.37 -4.66
C LEU A 383 27.09 31.06 -3.53
N GLU A 384 26.42 31.24 -2.39
CA GLU A 384 26.99 31.91 -1.21
C GLU A 384 26.72 31.08 0.05
N GLY A 385 27.69 30.26 0.48
CA GLY A 385 27.51 29.41 1.65
C GLY A 385 26.63 28.18 1.40
N ALA A 386 26.37 27.84 0.13
CA ALA A 386 25.53 26.70 -0.22
C ALA A 386 26.23 25.36 0.05
N TYR A 387 25.42 24.33 0.27
CA TYR A 387 25.89 22.96 0.46
C TYR A 387 25.12 22.01 -0.47
N ILE A 388 25.83 21.27 -1.34
CA ILE A 388 25.20 20.32 -2.25
C ILE A 388 25.86 18.96 -2.06
N GLU A 389 25.05 17.91 -1.83
CA GLU A 389 25.59 16.57 -1.59
C GLU A 389 24.84 15.45 -2.29
N ASN A 390 25.57 14.36 -2.59
CA ASN A 390 25.05 13.07 -3.06
C ASN A 390 24.08 13.24 -4.25
N LEU A 391 24.52 13.95 -5.28
CA LEU A 391 23.67 14.35 -6.39
C LEU A 391 24.38 14.09 -7.72
N THR A 392 23.64 13.50 -8.66
CA THR A 392 24.11 13.32 -10.03
C THR A 392 23.42 14.33 -10.95
N PHE A 393 24.20 15.01 -11.79
CA PHE A 393 23.72 15.82 -12.90
C PHE A 393 23.88 15.01 -14.19
N GLU A 394 22.78 14.52 -14.74
CA GLU A 394 22.77 13.63 -15.89
C GLU A 394 22.34 14.39 -17.15
N ASN A 395 23.11 14.28 -18.22
CA ASN A 395 22.84 14.88 -19.54
C ASN A 395 22.61 16.40 -19.48
N MET A 396 23.35 17.12 -18.64
CA MET A 396 23.33 18.58 -18.64
C MET A 396 23.96 19.13 -19.91
N THR A 397 23.28 20.08 -20.55
CA THR A 397 23.74 20.69 -21.79
C THR A 397 23.76 22.21 -21.70
N ILE A 398 24.89 22.84 -22.03
CA ILE A 398 25.00 24.26 -22.32
C ILE A 398 25.29 24.41 -23.80
N LYS A 399 24.37 25.03 -24.56
CA LYS A 399 24.51 25.21 -26.00
C LYS A 399 24.33 26.67 -26.40
N LEU A 400 25.36 27.25 -26.99
CA LEU A 400 25.36 28.65 -27.38
C LEU A 400 25.31 28.82 -28.90
N ASN A 401 24.50 29.77 -29.34
CA ASN A 401 24.46 30.28 -30.69
C ASN A 401 24.41 31.81 -30.62
N VAL A 402 25.47 32.37 -30.07
CA VAL A 402 25.60 33.80 -29.78
C VAL A 402 26.37 34.47 -30.93
N ASN A 403 25.99 35.70 -31.30
CA ASN A 403 26.72 36.44 -32.33
C ASN A 403 28.13 36.83 -31.84
N SER A 404 29.08 36.90 -32.78
CA SER A 404 30.42 37.46 -32.56
C SER A 404 30.35 38.85 -31.90
N GLY A 405 31.30 39.14 -31.01
CA GLY A 405 31.38 40.40 -30.26
C GLY A 405 30.53 40.47 -28.97
N ILE A 406 29.75 39.44 -28.63
CA ILE A 406 28.95 39.41 -27.40
C ILE A 406 29.67 38.57 -26.33
N PRO A 407 30.02 39.15 -25.17
CA PRO A 407 30.60 38.43 -24.05
C PRO A 407 29.65 37.38 -23.46
N VAL A 408 30.20 36.23 -23.05
CA VAL A 408 29.44 35.15 -22.41
C VAL A 408 30.09 34.71 -21.11
N THR A 409 29.26 34.44 -20.10
CA THR A 409 29.66 33.75 -18.87
C THR A 409 28.74 32.55 -18.66
N ALA A 410 29.25 31.32 -18.62
CA ALA A 410 28.42 30.12 -18.53
C ALA A 410 29.07 28.98 -17.75
N ALA A 411 28.28 28.30 -16.93
CA ALA A 411 28.66 27.07 -16.23
C ALA A 411 27.40 26.31 -15.80
N PRO A 412 27.45 24.99 -15.62
CA PRO A 412 26.24 24.22 -15.32
C PRO A 412 25.68 24.57 -13.93
N ILE A 413 26.55 24.73 -12.92
CA ILE A 413 26.11 25.01 -11.55
C ILE A 413 26.05 26.50 -11.30
N ALA A 414 27.19 27.22 -11.34
CA ALA A 414 27.20 28.62 -10.95
C ALA A 414 28.17 29.52 -11.72
N LEU A 415 27.84 30.79 -11.88
CA LEU A 415 28.79 31.76 -12.42
C LEU A 415 29.84 32.16 -11.37
N GLU A 416 29.40 32.35 -10.12
CA GLU A 416 30.28 32.64 -8.99
C GLU A 416 29.91 31.77 -7.77
N ALA A 417 30.90 31.13 -7.15
CA ALA A 417 30.71 30.34 -5.93
C ALA A 417 31.61 30.84 -4.77
N ARG A 418 31.04 31.06 -3.59
CA ARG A 418 31.76 31.57 -2.42
C ARG A 418 31.38 30.80 -1.16
N ASN A 419 32.38 30.29 -0.45
CA ASN A 419 32.17 29.51 0.78
C ASN A 419 31.23 28.31 0.57
N THR A 420 31.20 27.75 -0.64
CA THR A 420 30.29 26.67 -1.04
C THR A 420 30.97 25.32 -0.88
N GLU A 421 30.23 24.32 -0.42
CA GLU A 421 30.70 22.94 -0.36
C GLU A 421 29.89 22.03 -1.28
N LEU A 422 30.58 21.30 -2.14
CA LEU A 422 30.03 20.24 -2.98
C LEU A 422 30.65 18.91 -2.52
N LYS A 423 29.81 17.91 -2.21
CA LYS A 423 30.25 16.61 -1.71
C LYS A 423 29.58 15.45 -2.45
N ASN A 424 30.34 14.53 -3.04
CA ASN A 424 29.79 13.42 -3.83
C ASN A 424 28.82 13.92 -4.92
N VAL A 425 29.29 14.88 -5.72
CA VAL A 425 28.52 15.44 -6.83
C VAL A 425 29.11 14.91 -8.13
N HIS A 426 28.28 14.29 -8.96
CA HIS A 426 28.73 13.62 -10.17
C HIS A 426 28.08 14.24 -11.41
N PHE A 427 28.85 14.45 -12.46
CA PHE A 427 28.34 14.87 -13.76
C PHE A 427 28.49 13.72 -14.74
N GLU A 428 27.38 13.29 -15.32
CA GLU A 428 27.34 12.25 -16.33
C GLU A 428 26.80 12.83 -17.63
N GLY A 429 27.61 12.82 -18.69
CA GLY A 429 27.19 13.32 -20.00
C GLY A 429 27.07 14.85 -20.09
N LEU A 430 27.87 15.60 -19.33
CA LEU A 430 27.92 17.06 -19.42
C LEU A 430 28.43 17.50 -20.80
N THR A 431 27.66 18.33 -21.50
CA THR A 431 28.06 18.95 -22.77
C THR A 431 28.05 20.46 -22.67
N ILE A 432 29.17 21.11 -23.00
CA ILE A 432 29.28 22.55 -23.16
C ILE A 432 29.75 22.83 -24.59
N ASP A 433 28.98 23.59 -25.36
CA ASP A 433 29.30 23.99 -26.74
C ASP A 433 29.07 25.50 -26.91
N THR A 434 30.17 26.25 -27.08
CA THR A 434 30.11 27.71 -27.21
C THR A 434 29.75 28.18 -28.63
N GLY A 435 29.75 27.28 -29.60
CA GLY A 435 29.42 27.57 -30.99
C GLY A 435 30.37 28.57 -31.67
N ASN A 436 29.98 29.03 -32.86
CA ASN A 436 30.85 29.85 -33.72
C ASN A 436 31.02 31.31 -33.26
N GLY A 437 30.24 31.76 -32.27
CA GLY A 437 30.35 33.12 -31.72
C GLY A 437 31.55 33.30 -30.79
N ASP A 438 32.13 32.18 -30.34
CA ASP A 438 33.36 32.11 -29.59
C ASP A 438 34.55 32.16 -30.56
N ASP A 439 34.84 33.36 -31.06
CA ASP A 439 35.86 33.61 -32.10
C ASP A 439 36.99 34.55 -31.62
N GLY A 440 37.05 34.82 -30.31
CA GLY A 440 38.04 35.69 -29.69
C GLY A 440 37.73 37.19 -29.76
N THR A 441 36.66 37.61 -30.43
CA THR A 441 36.26 39.03 -30.50
C THR A 441 35.66 39.55 -29.20
N ALA A 442 35.15 38.66 -28.35
CA ALA A 442 34.61 38.96 -27.03
C ALA A 442 35.02 37.91 -25.99
N LYS A 443 34.92 38.27 -24.71
CA LYS A 443 35.29 37.38 -23.61
C LYS A 443 34.24 36.27 -23.43
N TYR A 444 34.68 35.03 -23.53
CA TYR A 444 33.94 33.85 -23.09
C TYR A 444 34.58 33.32 -21.80
N ALA A 445 33.81 33.27 -20.71
CA ALA A 445 34.22 32.73 -19.43
C ALA A 445 33.37 31.50 -19.10
N ILE A 446 33.98 30.32 -19.17
CA ILE A 446 33.30 29.03 -19.15
C ILE A 446 33.80 28.23 -17.95
N GLY A 447 32.90 27.60 -17.21
CA GLY A 447 33.23 26.68 -16.12
C GLY A 447 32.55 25.33 -16.32
N ASP A 448 33.25 24.24 -16.02
CA ASP A 448 32.68 22.89 -16.02
C ASP A 448 31.82 22.61 -14.78
N VAL A 449 32.06 23.32 -13.67
CA VAL A 449 31.20 23.36 -12.48
C VAL A 449 30.76 24.80 -12.20
N PHE A 450 31.73 25.69 -11.95
CA PHE A 450 31.51 27.13 -11.84
C PHE A 450 32.59 27.94 -12.54
N VAL A 451 32.27 29.16 -12.98
CA VAL A 451 33.23 30.01 -13.72
C VAL A 451 34.30 30.58 -12.79
N SER A 452 33.93 30.99 -11.58
CA SER A 452 34.87 31.55 -10.60
C SER A 452 34.42 31.32 -9.17
N GLY A 453 35.34 31.41 -8.20
CA GLY A 453 34.97 31.30 -6.81
C GLY A 453 36.10 31.44 -5.81
N ARG A 454 35.76 31.48 -4.51
CA ARG A 454 36.71 31.55 -3.39
C ARG A 454 36.22 30.76 -2.19
N ASN A 455 37.15 30.15 -1.46
CA ASN A 455 36.90 29.37 -0.24
C ASN A 455 35.86 28.26 -0.45
N ASN A 456 35.83 27.64 -1.62
CA ASN A 456 34.93 26.52 -1.89
C ASN A 456 35.63 25.20 -1.54
N LYS A 457 34.84 24.20 -1.12
CA LYS A 457 35.30 22.85 -0.82
C LYS A 457 34.64 21.87 -1.78
N LEU A 458 35.44 21.15 -2.55
CA LEU A 458 35.00 20.13 -3.49
C LEU A 458 35.52 18.79 -2.97
N ASP A 459 34.62 17.89 -2.61
CA ASP A 459 34.94 16.56 -2.08
C ASP A 459 34.25 15.51 -2.97
N ASN A 460 35.03 14.73 -3.72
CA ASN A 460 34.52 13.74 -4.69
C ASN A 460 33.54 14.37 -5.71
N VAL A 461 33.99 15.44 -6.38
CA VAL A 461 33.25 16.11 -7.45
C VAL A 461 33.83 15.69 -8.80
N THR A 462 33.11 14.86 -9.54
CA THR A 462 33.70 14.13 -10.68
C THR A 462 32.86 14.21 -11.93
N GLY A 463 33.50 14.05 -13.09
CA GLY A 463 32.85 14.04 -14.39
C GLY A 463 33.13 12.76 -15.19
N SER A 464 32.11 12.24 -15.86
CA SER A 464 32.22 11.14 -16.83
C SER A 464 31.48 11.53 -18.12
N ASN A 465 32.08 11.21 -19.27
CA ASN A 465 31.55 11.61 -20.59
C ASN A 465 31.37 13.14 -20.74
N VAL A 466 32.31 13.92 -20.20
CA VAL A 466 32.29 15.38 -20.28
C VAL A 466 32.83 15.85 -21.63
N THR A 467 32.06 16.67 -22.35
CA THR A 467 32.45 17.27 -23.63
C THR A 467 32.41 18.79 -23.54
N ILE A 468 33.58 19.43 -23.62
CA ILE A 468 33.70 20.90 -23.61
C ILE A 468 34.27 21.34 -24.96
N LYS A 469 33.42 21.94 -25.80
CA LYS A 469 33.76 22.50 -27.11
C LYS A 469 33.77 24.02 -27.00
N VAL A 470 34.99 24.55 -26.89
CA VAL A 470 35.27 25.98 -26.72
C VAL A 470 36.40 26.40 -27.67
N SER A 471 36.47 27.69 -28.00
CA SER A 471 37.58 28.22 -28.80
C SER A 471 38.87 28.27 -27.99
N GLU A 472 40.00 28.45 -28.69
CA GLU A 472 41.29 28.69 -28.05
C GLU A 472 41.37 30.04 -27.29
N HIS A 473 40.40 30.92 -27.48
CA HIS A 473 40.32 32.23 -26.83
C HIS A 473 39.47 32.21 -25.55
N ALA A 474 38.71 31.14 -25.30
CA ALA A 474 37.84 31.03 -24.14
C ALA A 474 38.65 30.92 -22.84
N GLN A 475 38.19 31.60 -21.78
CA GLN A 475 38.69 31.43 -20.42
C GLN A 475 37.94 30.29 -19.77
N VAL A 476 38.59 29.14 -19.63
CA VAL A 476 37.96 27.92 -19.11
C VAL A 476 38.46 27.64 -17.70
N ASN A 477 37.53 27.38 -16.78
CA ASN A 477 37.79 26.87 -15.45
C ASN A 477 37.37 25.40 -15.39
N ILE A 478 38.33 24.49 -15.16
CA ILE A 478 38.12 23.05 -15.06
C ILE A 478 38.34 22.62 -13.62
N LEU A 479 37.33 21.98 -13.03
CA LEU A 479 37.28 21.56 -11.64
C LEU A 479 36.88 20.09 -11.49
N LEU A 480 36.28 19.48 -12.51
CA LEU A 480 35.88 18.08 -12.48
C LEU A 480 37.12 17.18 -12.52
N GLU A 481 37.18 16.23 -11.57
CA GLU A 481 38.11 15.11 -11.66
C GLU A 481 37.54 14.08 -12.66
N GLU A 482 38.29 13.77 -13.73
CA GLU A 482 37.93 12.71 -14.66
C GLU A 482 38.02 11.34 -13.96
N LYS A 483 36.96 10.54 -14.10
CA LYS A 483 36.91 9.15 -13.62
C LYS A 483 37.00 8.15 -14.76
#